data_AF-A0A810NRU9-F1
#
_entry.id   AF-A0A810NRU9-F1
#
_cell.length_a   1.000
_cell.length_b   1.000
_cell.length_c   1.000
_cell.angle_alpha   90.00
_cell.angle_beta   90.00
_cell.angle_gamma   90.00
#
_symmetry.space_group_name_H-M   'P 1'
#
loop_
_entity.id
_entity.type
_entity.pdbx_description
1 polymer ?
#
loop_
_entity_poly.entity_id
_entity_poly.type
_entity_poly.pdbx_seq_one_letter_code
_entity_poly.pdbx_strand_id
1 'polypeptide(L)'
;MPQDQYLRLWQEERADIRQRLLLAAVCSAACLVAAGLVLGLAVLAVVGASPDDARDALLPAAFTLMGLGGAGWAVVTMCHRDVAEHHRRAAQLQRTLPLPVDVQLQELPPPGTIRFQQPGQRPQSGHGLLTSLYFIHWGVLLSGLIALFVSTAS
;
A
#
# COMPACT_ATOMS: atom_id res chain seq x y z
N MET A 1 -8.25 1.44 -36.47
CA MET A 1 -7.31 0.45 -35.88
C MET A 1 -8.02 -0.91 -35.83
N PRO A 2 -7.33 -2.01 -36.16
CA PRO A 2 -7.87 -3.36 -36.06
C PRO A 2 -8.17 -3.72 -34.59
N GLN A 3 -9.26 -4.46 -34.36
CA GLN A 3 -9.75 -4.86 -33.04
C GLN A 3 -8.70 -5.60 -32.20
N ASP A 4 -7.85 -6.42 -32.84
CA ASP A 4 -6.76 -7.16 -32.21
C ASP A 4 -5.67 -6.25 -31.61
N GLN A 5 -5.47 -5.07 -32.21
CA GLN A 5 -4.47 -4.11 -31.74
C GLN A 5 -4.93 -3.43 -30.45
N TYR A 6 -6.24 -3.16 -30.31
CA TYR A 6 -6.83 -2.64 -29.08
C TYR A 6 -6.77 -3.65 -27.93
N LEU A 7 -7.02 -4.93 -28.22
CA LEU A 7 -6.97 -5.99 -27.21
C LEU A 7 -5.57 -6.19 -26.65
N ARG A 8 -4.54 -6.12 -27.49
CA ARG A 8 -3.14 -6.18 -27.02
C ARG A 8 -2.78 -4.99 -26.14
N LEU A 9 -3.05 -3.77 -26.61
CA LEU A 9 -2.81 -2.55 -25.82
C LEU A 9 -3.50 -2.60 -24.45
N TRP A 10 -4.76 -3.07 -24.43
CA TRP A 10 -5.50 -3.28 -23.20
C TRP A 10 -4.83 -4.30 -22.29
N GLN A 11 -4.45 -5.47 -22.80
CA GLN A 11 -3.76 -6.49 -22.00
C GLN A 11 -2.41 -6.00 -21.45
N GLU A 12 -1.66 -5.23 -22.24
CA GLU A 12 -0.38 -4.63 -21.85
C GLU A 12 -0.56 -3.60 -20.72
N GLU A 13 -1.52 -2.67 -20.81
CA GLU A 13 -1.82 -1.72 -19.73
C GLU A 13 -2.21 -2.43 -18.43
N ARG A 14 -2.99 -3.52 -18.54
CA ARG A 14 -3.40 -4.32 -17.38
C ARG A 14 -2.25 -5.05 -16.72
N ALA A 15 -1.30 -5.56 -17.52
CA ALA A 15 -0.10 -6.21 -17.00
C ALA A 15 0.78 -5.20 -16.26
N ASP A 16 0.98 -4.00 -16.82
CA ASP A 16 1.76 -2.93 -16.19
C ASP A 16 1.17 -2.54 -14.82
N ILE A 17 -0.15 -2.36 -14.73
CA ILE A 17 -0.80 -2.00 -13.46
C ILE A 17 -0.73 -3.11 -12.42
N ARG A 18 -0.88 -4.38 -12.84
CA ARG A 18 -0.69 -5.51 -11.92
C ARG A 18 0.74 -5.53 -11.37
N GLN A 19 1.73 -5.30 -12.22
CA GLN A 19 3.13 -5.25 -11.81
C GLN A 19 3.40 -4.09 -10.84
N ARG A 20 2.86 -2.89 -11.11
CA ARG A 20 2.95 -1.73 -10.20
C ARG A 20 2.29 -2.02 -8.85
N LEU A 21 1.12 -2.64 -8.86
CA LEU A 21 0.41 -3.01 -7.62
C LEU A 21 1.17 -4.05 -6.79
N LEU A 22 1.76 -5.05 -7.45
CA LEU A 22 2.61 -6.04 -6.77
C LEU A 22 3.85 -5.38 -6.18
N LEU A 23 4.54 -4.53 -6.94
CA LEU A 23 5.70 -3.79 -6.47
C LEU A 23 5.34 -2.93 -5.26
N ALA A 24 4.22 -2.21 -5.31
CA ALA A 24 3.76 -1.38 -4.22
C ALA A 24 3.35 -2.18 -2.99
N ALA A 25 2.70 -3.33 -3.17
CA ALA A 25 2.38 -4.24 -2.07
C ALA A 25 3.66 -4.76 -1.39
N VAL A 26 4.69 -5.13 -2.18
CA VAL A 26 5.99 -5.57 -1.66
C VAL A 26 6.72 -4.44 -0.94
N CYS A 27 6.79 -3.24 -1.53
CA CYS A 27 7.41 -2.07 -0.91
C CYS A 27 6.69 -1.68 0.39
N SER A 28 5.35 -1.73 0.39
CA SER A 28 4.53 -1.45 1.56
C SER A 28 4.75 -2.49 2.66
N ALA A 29 4.75 -3.79 2.32
CA ALA A 29 5.07 -4.85 3.27
C ALA A 29 6.48 -4.71 3.85
N ALA A 30 7.47 -4.35 3.02
CA ALA A 30 8.84 -4.10 3.48
C ALA A 30 8.92 -2.92 4.46
N CYS A 31 8.18 -1.84 4.20
CA CYS A 31 8.09 -0.70 5.13
C CYS A 31 7.50 -1.12 6.49
N LEU A 32 6.46 -1.96 6.48
CA LEU A 32 5.81 -2.46 7.69
C LEU A 32 6.71 -3.40 8.49
N VAL A 33 7.41 -4.32 7.82
CA VAL A 33 8.37 -5.22 8.48
C VAL A 33 9.52 -4.43 9.09
N ALA A 34 10.09 -3.47 8.34
CA ALA A 34 11.14 -2.59 8.85
C ALA A 34 10.66 -1.76 10.05
N ALA A 35 9.43 -1.22 9.99
CA ALA A 35 8.86 -0.47 11.09
C ALA A 35 8.65 -1.34 12.34
N GLY A 36 8.16 -2.57 12.17
CA GLY A 36 8.01 -3.53 13.25
C GLY A 36 9.35 -3.89 13.91
N LEU A 37 10.41 -4.05 13.10
CA LEU A 37 11.76 -4.30 13.61
C LEU A 37 12.31 -3.11 14.40
N VAL A 38 12.17 -1.88 13.87
CA VAL A 38 12.61 -0.66 14.55
C VAL A 38 11.87 -0.49 15.87
N LEU A 39 10.56 -0.70 15.89
CA LEU A 39 9.76 -0.62 17.10
C LEU A 39 10.19 -1.69 18.12
N GLY A 40 10.38 -2.95 17.68
CA GLY A 40 10.83 -4.03 18.55
C GLY A 40 12.21 -3.77 19.17
N LEU A 41 13.16 -3.27 18.38
CA LEU A 41 14.49 -2.89 18.84
C LEU A 41 14.44 -1.72 19.81
N ALA A 42 13.62 -0.70 19.53
CA ALA A 42 13.43 0.44 20.41
C ALA A 42 12.84 0.00 21.77
N VAL A 43 11.84 -0.88 21.77
CA VAL A 43 11.28 -1.44 23.01
C VAL A 43 12.35 -2.21 23.79
N LEU A 44 13.12 -3.08 23.13
CA LEU A 44 14.21 -3.82 23.79
C LEU A 44 15.28 -2.90 24.36
N ALA A 45 15.63 -1.82 23.68
CA ALA A 45 16.62 -0.85 24.12
C ALA A 45 16.16 -0.02 25.33
N VAL A 46 14.85 0.17 25.50
CA VAL A 46 14.28 0.94 26.63
C VAL A 46 14.01 0.06 27.85
N VAL A 47 13.81 -1.25 27.67
CA VAL A 47 13.56 -2.18 28.78
C VAL A 47 14.82 -2.30 29.65
N GLY A 48 14.82 -1.65 30.81
CA GLY A 48 15.89 -1.68 31.80
C GLY A 48 16.99 -0.63 31.62
N ALA A 49 16.83 0.28 30.66
CA ALA A 49 17.74 1.39 30.41
C ALA A 49 17.52 2.55 31.38
N SER A 50 18.57 3.35 31.62
CA SER A 50 18.42 4.63 32.31
C SER A 50 17.59 5.60 31.44
N PRO A 51 16.96 6.64 32.01
CA PRO A 51 16.16 7.60 31.23
C PRO A 51 16.95 8.26 30.09
N ASP A 52 18.23 8.55 30.30
CA ASP A 52 19.11 9.16 29.29
C ASP A 52 19.39 8.18 28.13
N ASP A 53 19.68 6.92 28.45
CA ASP A 53 19.90 5.86 27.44
C ASP A 53 18.62 5.55 26.63
N ALA A 54 17.45 5.61 27.29
CA ALA A 54 16.16 5.41 26.64
C ALA A 54 15.87 6.52 25.62
N ARG A 55 16.25 7.77 25.94
CA ARG A 55 16.10 8.91 25.03
C ARG A 55 16.98 8.76 23.79
N ASP A 56 18.23 8.34 23.96
CA ASP A 56 19.17 8.10 22.86
C ASP A 56 18.71 6.97 21.92
N ALA A 57 17.99 5.98 22.44
CA ALA A 57 17.40 4.91 21.62
C ALA A 57 16.08 5.31 20.93
N LEU A 58 15.26 6.13 21.58
CA LEU A 58 13.92 6.49 21.09
C LEU A 58 13.94 7.53 19.97
N LEU A 59 14.87 8.49 19.99
CA LEU A 59 14.93 9.57 18.99
C LEU A 59 15.20 9.02 17.57
N PRO A 60 16.20 8.15 17.34
CA PRO A 60 16.45 7.56 16.02
C PRO A 60 15.31 6.64 15.58
N ALA A 61 14.71 5.89 16.53
CA ALA A 61 13.56 5.04 16.24
C ALA A 61 12.36 5.86 15.77
N ALA A 62 12.07 6.99 16.40
CA ALA A 62 10.98 7.89 16.04
C ALA A 62 11.12 8.40 14.59
N PHE A 63 12.28 8.94 14.23
CA PHE A 63 12.53 9.43 12.87
C PHE A 63 12.46 8.31 11.83
N THR A 64 12.98 7.13 12.16
CA THR A 64 12.96 5.97 11.27
C THR A 64 11.52 5.49 11.03
N LEU A 65 10.70 5.39 12.08
CA LEU A 65 9.28 5.04 11.97
C LEU A 65 8.52 6.07 11.14
N MET A 66 8.76 7.37 11.35
CA MET A 66 8.13 8.42 10.55
C MET A 66 8.51 8.32 9.07
N GLY A 67 9.79 8.08 8.77
CA GLY A 67 10.28 7.89 7.40
C GLY A 67 9.65 6.67 6.71
N LEU A 68 9.61 5.53 7.40
CA LEU A 68 9.04 4.27 6.87
C LEU A 68 7.52 4.38 6.69
N GLY A 69 6.82 4.96 7.65
CA GLY A 69 5.38 5.23 7.57
C GLY A 69 5.04 6.16 6.41
N GLY A 70 5.80 7.24 6.23
CA GLY A 70 5.60 8.20 5.16
C GLY A 70 5.91 7.62 3.77
N ALA A 71 6.99 6.86 3.63
CA ALA A 71 7.35 6.19 2.39
C ALA A 71 6.27 5.17 1.96
N GLY A 72 5.84 4.32 2.89
CA GLY A 72 4.78 3.35 2.59
C GLY A 72 3.43 4.01 2.31
N TRP A 73 3.11 5.12 2.99
CA TRP A 73 1.93 5.94 2.68
C TRP A 73 1.96 6.50 1.25
N ALA A 74 3.10 7.06 0.82
CA ALA A 74 3.27 7.60 -0.52
C ALA A 74 3.09 6.53 -1.60
N VAL A 75 3.66 5.34 -1.40
CA VAL A 75 3.53 4.19 -2.30
C VAL A 75 2.05 3.76 -2.46
N VAL A 76 1.32 3.63 -1.35
CA VAL A 76 -0.11 3.27 -1.38
C VAL A 76 -0.94 4.36 -2.06
N THR A 77 -0.62 5.63 -1.82
CA THR A 77 -1.30 6.79 -2.43
C THR A 77 -1.13 6.83 -3.94
N MET A 78 0.10 6.66 -4.43
CA MET A 78 0.39 6.63 -5.86
C MET A 78 -0.34 5.47 -6.54
N CYS A 79 -0.35 4.28 -5.92
CA CYS A 79 -1.08 3.14 -6.46
C CYS A 79 -2.58 3.33 -6.50
N HIS A 80 -3.16 3.94 -5.46
CA HIS A 80 -4.59 4.25 -5.46
C HIS A 80 -4.95 5.19 -6.62
N ARG A 81 -4.11 6.20 -6.87
CA ARG A 81 -4.28 7.12 -8.00
C ARG A 81 -4.15 6.42 -9.36
N ASP A 82 -3.13 5.59 -9.54
CA ASP A 82 -2.89 4.86 -10.79
C ASP A 82 -4.03 3.89 -11.12
N VAL A 83 -4.53 3.18 -10.10
CA VAL A 83 -5.69 2.28 -10.28
C VAL A 83 -6.95 3.06 -10.60
N ALA A 84 -7.22 4.17 -9.91
CA ALA A 84 -8.39 5.00 -10.20
C ALA A 84 -8.34 5.59 -11.62
N GLU A 85 -7.16 6.03 -12.07
CA GLU A 85 -6.95 6.55 -13.43
C GLU A 85 -7.16 5.46 -14.49
N HIS A 86 -6.64 4.24 -14.28
CA HIS A 86 -6.92 3.13 -15.18
C HIS A 86 -8.41 2.80 -15.25
N HIS A 87 -9.10 2.77 -14.11
CA HIS A 87 -10.54 2.53 -14.09
C HIS A 87 -11.33 3.60 -14.84
N ARG A 88 -10.87 4.85 -14.80
CA ARG A 88 -11.44 5.94 -15.58
C ARG A 88 -11.23 5.72 -17.09
N ARG A 89 -10.01 5.36 -17.50
CA ARG A 89 -9.68 5.07 -18.91
C ARG A 89 -10.42 3.85 -19.43
N ALA A 90 -10.51 2.80 -18.61
CA ALA A 90 -11.31 1.60 -18.84
C ALA A 90 -12.77 1.92 -19.14
N ALA A 91 -13.41 2.71 -18.27
CA ALA A 91 -14.79 3.12 -18.44
C ALA A 91 -15.00 4.01 -19.69
N GLN A 92 -14.00 4.81 -20.07
CA GLN A 92 -14.04 5.61 -21.30
C GLN A 92 -13.92 4.73 -22.55
N LEU A 93 -13.01 3.75 -22.56
CA LEU A 93 -12.80 2.81 -23.67
C LEU A 93 -14.03 1.92 -23.92
N GLN A 94 -14.70 1.47 -22.86
CA GLN A 94 -15.95 0.71 -22.98
C GLN A 94 -17.10 1.51 -23.60
N ARG A 95 -17.11 2.83 -23.42
CA ARG A 95 -18.13 3.70 -24.02
C ARG A 95 -17.88 3.95 -25.51
N THR A 96 -16.63 3.89 -25.96
CA THR A 96 -16.24 4.20 -27.34
C THR A 96 -16.13 2.96 -28.24
N LEU A 97 -15.87 1.77 -27.67
CA LEU A 97 -15.78 0.51 -28.41
C LEU A 97 -16.55 -0.58 -27.67
N PRO A 98 -17.48 -1.31 -28.32
CA PRO A 98 -18.08 -2.49 -27.75
C PRO A 98 -17.00 -3.58 -27.64
N LEU A 99 -16.33 -3.65 -26.50
CA LEU A 99 -15.43 -4.75 -26.18
C LEU A 99 -16.24 -6.06 -26.21
N PRO A 100 -15.68 -7.15 -26.77
CA PRO A 100 -16.30 -8.47 -26.71
C PRO A 100 -16.67 -8.80 -25.26
N VAL A 101 -17.84 -9.42 -25.06
CA VAL A 101 -18.40 -9.77 -23.73
C VAL A 101 -17.37 -10.53 -22.87
N ASP A 102 -16.56 -11.37 -23.52
CA ASP A 102 -15.49 -12.19 -22.94
C ASP A 102 -14.40 -11.34 -22.27
N VAL A 103 -14.15 -10.13 -22.78
CA VAL A 103 -13.14 -9.20 -22.29
C VAL A 103 -13.71 -8.26 -21.23
N GLN A 104 -15.02 -7.94 -21.31
CA GLN A 104 -15.74 -7.26 -20.23
C GLN A 104 -15.76 -8.11 -18.96
N LEU A 105 -15.97 -9.43 -19.09
CA LEU A 105 -15.89 -10.38 -17.97
C LEU A 105 -14.48 -10.48 -17.38
N GLN A 106 -13.46 -10.14 -18.16
CA GLN A 106 -12.08 -10.15 -17.72
C GLN A 106 -11.68 -8.83 -17.07
N GLU A 107 -12.55 -7.84 -16.87
CA GLU A 107 -12.27 -6.55 -16.22
C GLU A 107 -11.25 -6.69 -15.08
N LEU A 108 -10.23 -5.81 -15.06
CA LEU A 108 -9.46 -5.65 -13.83
C LEU A 108 -10.50 -5.31 -12.78
N PRO A 109 -10.54 -6.05 -11.66
CA PRO A 109 -11.51 -5.75 -10.64
C PRO A 109 -11.52 -4.24 -10.34
N PRO A 110 -12.70 -3.60 -10.18
CA PRO A 110 -12.86 -2.21 -9.74
C PRO A 110 -11.78 -1.80 -8.74
N PRO A 111 -11.37 -0.51 -8.67
CA PRO A 111 -10.42 -0.06 -7.65
C PRO A 111 -10.94 -0.62 -6.34
N GLY A 112 -10.16 -1.49 -5.71
CA GLY A 112 -10.63 -2.23 -4.57
C GLY A 112 -11.46 -3.49 -4.84
N THR A 113 -11.02 -4.35 -5.74
CA THR A 113 -11.37 -5.78 -5.79
C THR A 113 -10.13 -6.64 -6.10
N ILE A 114 -8.99 -6.40 -5.45
CA ILE A 114 -7.92 -7.40 -5.44
C ILE A 114 -8.47 -8.63 -4.69
N ARG A 115 -9.04 -9.59 -5.44
CA ARG A 115 -9.45 -10.90 -4.90
C ARG A 115 -8.18 -11.69 -4.63
N PHE A 116 -7.70 -11.67 -3.39
CA PHE A 116 -6.96 -12.81 -2.88
C PHE A 116 -7.98 -13.94 -2.75
N GLN A 117 -8.13 -14.76 -3.80
CA GLN A 117 -8.90 -16.00 -3.69
C GLN A 117 -8.11 -16.97 -2.81
N GLN A 118 -8.30 -16.87 -1.49
CA GLN A 118 -8.18 -18.06 -0.65
C GLN A 118 -9.48 -18.86 -0.81
N PRO A 119 -9.41 -20.17 -1.11
CA PRO A 119 -10.60 -21.00 -1.25
C PRO A 119 -11.36 -21.01 0.09
N GLY A 120 -12.57 -20.43 0.11
CA GLY A 120 -13.48 -20.48 1.27
C GLY A 120 -13.82 -19.15 1.95
N GLN A 121 -13.21 -18.01 1.58
CA GLN A 121 -13.54 -16.71 2.19
C GLN A 121 -14.52 -15.86 1.36
N ARG A 122 -15.45 -15.18 2.06
CA ARG A 122 -16.37 -14.19 1.46
C ARG A 122 -15.56 -13.12 0.72
N PRO A 123 -16.03 -12.63 -0.44
CA PRO A 123 -15.31 -11.63 -1.22
C PRO A 123 -15.16 -10.33 -0.42
N GLN A 124 -13.98 -10.10 0.17
CA GLN A 124 -13.61 -8.78 0.63
C GLN A 124 -13.34 -7.93 -0.61
N SER A 125 -14.06 -6.82 -0.73
CA SER A 125 -13.70 -5.77 -1.68
C SER A 125 -12.29 -5.31 -1.32
N GLY A 126 -11.36 -5.31 -2.26
CA GLY A 126 -10.03 -4.71 -2.11
C GLY A 126 -10.03 -3.23 -1.71
N HIS A 127 -11.20 -2.57 -1.61
CA HIS A 127 -11.37 -1.30 -0.89
C HIS A 127 -10.91 -1.47 0.56
N GLY A 128 -11.27 -2.60 1.18
CA GLY A 128 -10.79 -2.97 2.50
C GLY A 128 -9.27 -3.02 2.56
N LEU A 129 -8.59 -3.59 1.57
CA LEU A 129 -7.14 -3.78 1.61
C LEU A 129 -6.35 -2.46 1.52
N LEU A 130 -6.66 -1.59 0.56
CA LEU A 130 -5.98 -0.29 0.44
C LEU A 130 -6.29 0.62 1.62
N THR A 131 -7.54 0.66 2.07
CA THR A 131 -7.93 1.40 3.28
C THR A 131 -7.23 0.85 4.53
N SER A 132 -7.14 -0.47 4.69
CA SER A 132 -6.37 -1.09 5.78
C SER A 132 -4.89 -0.72 5.70
N LEU A 133 -4.26 -0.75 4.52
CA LEU A 133 -2.86 -0.34 4.37
C LEU A 133 -2.66 1.12 4.76
N TYR A 134 -3.55 2.03 4.37
CA TYR A 134 -3.51 3.41 4.84
C TYR A 134 -3.58 3.50 6.37
N PHE A 135 -4.54 2.82 7.01
CA PHE A 135 -4.67 2.80 8.46
C PHE A 135 -3.40 2.27 9.16
N ILE A 136 -2.77 1.23 8.61
CA ILE A 136 -1.55 0.66 9.19
C ILE A 136 -0.38 1.65 9.08
N HIS A 137 -0.18 2.31 7.93
CA HIS A 137 0.89 3.30 7.77
C HIS A 137 0.67 4.54 8.63
N TRP A 138 -0.58 4.96 8.82
CA TRP A 138 -0.93 5.95 9.85
C TRP A 138 -0.53 5.51 11.25
N GLY A 139 -0.77 4.24 11.59
CA GLY A 139 -0.35 3.66 12.88
C GLY A 139 1.17 3.70 13.07
N VAL A 140 1.95 3.46 12.01
CA VAL A 140 3.41 3.59 12.04
C VAL A 140 3.84 5.05 12.27
N LEU A 141 3.25 6.00 11.54
CA LEU A 141 3.50 7.43 11.72
C LEU A 141 3.18 7.90 13.14
N LEU A 142 2.01 7.49 13.66
CA LEU A 142 1.58 7.83 15.01
C LEU A 142 2.51 7.25 16.07
N SER A 143 2.95 5.99 15.89
CA SER A 143 3.96 5.38 16.78
C SER A 143 5.27 6.15 16.79
N GLY A 144 5.72 6.64 15.62
CA GLY A 144 6.89 7.51 15.51
C GLY A 144 6.72 8.85 16.24
N LEU A 145 5.55 9.49 16.09
CA LEU A 145 5.23 10.74 16.81
C LEU A 145 5.17 10.55 18.33
N ILE A 146 4.61 9.44 18.81
CA ILE A 146 4.58 9.11 20.24
C ILE A 146 6.01 8.92 20.75
N ALA A 147 6.85 8.16 20.05
CA ALA A 147 8.25 7.98 20.44
C ALA A 147 9.03 9.31 20.46
N LEU A 148 8.77 10.21 19.50
CA LEU A 148 9.35 11.55 19.48
C LEU A 148 8.89 12.40 20.68
N PHE A 149 7.60 12.34 21.02
CA PHE A 149 7.07 13.07 22.17
C PHE A 149 7.66 12.57 23.49
N VAL A 150 7.73 11.23 23.67
CA VAL A 150 8.31 10.62 24.87
C VAL A 150 9.78 11.02 25.03
N SER A 151 10.57 10.96 23.96
CA SER A 151 12.00 11.31 23.99
C SER A 151 12.29 12.81 24.21
N THR A 152 11.30 13.68 23.99
CA THR A 152 11.46 15.14 24.19
C THR A 152 10.81 15.64 25.48
N ALA A 153 9.89 14.87 26.08
CA ALA A 153 9.25 15.18 27.36
C ALA A 153 10.07 14.75 28.60
N SER A 154 11.07 13.88 28.41
CA SER A 154 12.06 13.43 29.39
C SER A 154 13.34 14.26 29.33
#